data_AF-A0A2S2CNU6-F1
#
_entry.id   AF-A0A2S2CNU6-F1
#
_cell.length_a   1.000
_cell.length_b   1.000
_cell.length_c   1.000
_cell.angle_alpha   90.00
_cell.angle_beta   90.00
_cell.angle_gamma   90.00
#
_symmetry.space_group_name_H-M   'P 1'
#
loop_
_entity.id
_entity.type
_entity.pdbx_description
1 polymer ?
#
loop_
_entity_poly.entity_id
_entity_poly.type
_entity_poly.pdbx_seq_one_letter_code
_entity_poly.pdbx_strand_id
1 'polypeptide(L)'
;MADDKKADDKKSEKAAKPAAPTGEVLDRLYATVQSRKGGDPEASYTAKLFSRGTAKIAQKVGEEAVETVLEAVRGDKAAMASESADLLYHLMVLWADAGLEPAEVWDRLAQREGISGIAEKKARKS
;
A
#
# COMPACT_ATOMS: atom_id res chain seq x y z
N MET A 1 -56.18 -8.53 -25.33
CA MET A 1 -54.88 -8.94 -25.88
C MET A 1 -53.89 -7.87 -25.47
N ALA A 2 -52.90 -8.29 -24.68
CA ALA A 2 -51.88 -7.46 -24.10
C ALA A 2 -50.83 -7.08 -25.15
N ASP A 3 -50.29 -5.87 -25.07
CA ASP A 3 -48.95 -5.54 -25.57
C ASP A 3 -48.44 -4.33 -24.80
N ASP A 4 -47.90 -4.62 -23.62
CA ASP A 4 -47.27 -3.69 -22.69
C ASP A 4 -45.79 -3.54 -23.10
N LYS A 5 -45.48 -2.55 -23.94
CA LYS A 5 -44.10 -2.31 -24.41
C LYS A 5 -43.37 -1.41 -23.42
N LYS A 6 -42.82 -2.03 -22.37
CA LYS A 6 -41.82 -1.43 -21.49
C LYS A 6 -40.53 -1.22 -22.29
N ALA A 7 -40.20 0.02 -22.61
CA ALA A 7 -38.89 0.37 -23.16
C ALA A 7 -37.91 0.52 -22.00
N ASP A 8 -36.89 -0.35 -21.99
CA ASP A 8 -35.78 -0.36 -21.05
C ASP A 8 -34.93 0.91 -21.19
N ASP A 9 -35.01 1.77 -20.17
CA ASP A 9 -34.05 2.85 -19.95
C ASP A 9 -32.74 2.25 -19.42
N LYS A 10 -31.87 1.86 -20.36
CA LYS A 10 -30.50 1.39 -20.07
C LYS A 10 -29.64 2.58 -19.67
N LYS A 11 -29.77 3.02 -18.41
CA LYS A 11 -28.92 4.04 -17.81
C LYS A 11 -27.49 3.53 -17.77
N SER A 12 -26.66 4.08 -18.66
CA SER A 12 -25.21 3.88 -18.64
C SER A 12 -24.64 4.36 -17.31
N GLU A 13 -24.16 3.41 -16.52
CA GLU A 13 -23.51 3.68 -15.24
C GLU A 13 -22.13 4.26 -15.52
N LYS A 14 -22.08 5.59 -15.59
CA LYS A 14 -20.85 6.36 -15.76
C LYS A 14 -19.98 6.13 -14.52
N ALA A 15 -18.88 5.39 -14.66
CA ALA A 15 -17.95 5.09 -13.58
C ALA A 15 -17.60 6.37 -12.82
N ALA A 16 -17.90 6.39 -11.52
CA ALA A 16 -17.64 7.53 -10.66
C ALA A 16 -16.14 7.80 -10.60
N LYS A 17 -15.76 9.08 -10.67
CA LYS A 17 -14.38 9.53 -10.47
C LYS A 17 -13.91 9.05 -9.08
N PRO A 18 -12.75 8.38 -8.95
CA PRO A 18 -12.35 7.83 -7.67
C PRO A 18 -12.23 8.96 -6.64
N ALA A 19 -12.72 8.71 -5.43
CA ALA A 19 -12.52 9.58 -4.28
C ALA A 19 -11.01 9.81 -4.07
N ALA A 20 -10.64 10.98 -3.50
CA ALA A 20 -9.24 11.28 -3.20
C ALA A 20 -8.62 10.11 -2.39
N PRO A 21 -7.39 9.67 -2.72
CA PRO A 21 -6.81 8.51 -2.08
C PRO A 21 -6.62 8.74 -0.58
N THR A 22 -7.39 8.01 0.23
CA THR A 22 -7.21 7.85 1.68
C THR A 22 -6.32 6.62 1.95
N GLY A 23 -6.10 6.25 3.22
CA GLY A 23 -5.35 5.05 3.61
C GLY A 23 -5.79 3.76 2.88
N GLU A 24 -7.04 3.70 2.41
CA GLU A 24 -7.58 2.62 1.57
C GLU A 24 -6.75 2.35 0.30
N VAL A 25 -5.97 3.32 -0.18
CA VAL A 25 -5.06 3.12 -1.32
C VAL A 25 -4.02 2.05 -1.01
N LEU A 26 -3.55 1.97 0.24
CA LEU A 26 -2.58 0.96 0.67
C LEU A 26 -3.21 -0.43 0.70
N ASP A 27 -4.45 -0.55 1.14
CA ASP A 27 -5.18 -1.83 1.15
C ASP A 27 -5.40 -2.35 -0.29
N ARG A 28 -5.81 -1.46 -1.22
CA ARG A 28 -5.95 -1.82 -2.63
C ARG A 28 -4.61 -2.16 -3.29
N LEU A 29 -3.55 -1.45 -2.92
CA LEU A 29 -2.20 -1.73 -3.40
C LEU A 29 -1.72 -3.09 -2.90
N TYR A 30 -1.94 -3.40 -1.63
CA TYR A 30 -1.62 -4.69 -1.04
C TYR A 30 -2.38 -5.83 -1.72
N ALA A 31 -3.70 -5.68 -1.94
CA ALA A 31 -4.49 -6.66 -2.68
C ALA A 31 -3.94 -6.90 -4.11
N THR A 32 -3.50 -5.83 -4.78
CA THR A 32 -2.84 -5.92 -6.08
C THR A 32 -1.51 -6.67 -5.99
N VAL A 33 -0.69 -6.38 -4.98
CA VAL A 33 0.58 -7.07 -4.73
C VAL A 33 0.36 -8.56 -4.48
N GLN A 34 -0.59 -8.93 -3.62
CA GLN A 34 -0.95 -10.31 -3.33
C GLN A 34 -1.41 -11.04 -4.59
N SER A 35 -2.23 -10.40 -5.44
CA SER A 35 -2.69 -11.00 -6.70
C SER A 35 -1.56 -11.35 -7.68
N ARG A 36 -0.38 -10.73 -7.51
CA ARG A 36 0.81 -10.97 -8.34
C ARG A 36 1.77 -11.99 -7.74
N LYS A 37 1.51 -12.48 -6.52
CA LYS A 37 2.32 -13.51 -5.86
C LYS A 37 2.17 -14.83 -6.62
N GLY A 38 3.29 -15.43 -7.00
CA GLY A 38 3.31 -16.64 -7.85
C GLY A 38 2.99 -16.41 -9.32
N GLY A 39 2.86 -15.14 -9.77
CA GLY A 39 2.74 -14.81 -11.19
C GLY A 39 4.05 -14.96 -11.97
N ASP A 40 4.01 -14.70 -13.27
CA ASP A 40 5.19 -14.76 -14.16
C ASP A 40 6.20 -13.62 -13.86
N PRO A 41 7.44 -13.94 -13.43
CA PRO A 41 8.49 -12.95 -13.16
C PRO A 41 8.94 -12.12 -14.37
N GLU A 42 8.72 -12.60 -15.60
CA GLU A 42 9.09 -11.85 -16.81
C GLU A 42 8.01 -10.85 -17.22
N ALA A 43 6.76 -11.08 -16.79
CA ALA A 43 5.62 -10.21 -17.10
C ALA A 43 5.30 -9.19 -15.98
N SER A 44 5.80 -9.40 -14.76
CA SER A 44 5.44 -8.59 -13.59
C SER A 44 6.63 -8.31 -12.68
N TYR A 45 6.89 -7.02 -12.44
CA TYR A 45 7.94 -6.60 -11.49
C TYR A 45 7.68 -7.14 -10.08
N THR A 46 6.43 -7.13 -9.60
CA THR A 46 6.07 -7.66 -8.29
C THR A 46 6.34 -9.19 -8.23
N ALA A 47 6.00 -9.92 -9.30
CA ALA A 47 6.30 -11.35 -9.37
C ALA A 47 7.82 -11.62 -9.37
N LYS A 48 8.59 -10.76 -10.05
CA LYS A 48 10.06 -10.80 -10.05
C LYS A 48 10.67 -10.53 -8.68
N LEU A 49 10.05 -9.69 -7.85
CA LEU A 49 10.49 -9.49 -6.48
C LEU A 49 10.27 -10.76 -5.66
N PHE A 50 9.08 -11.36 -5.73
CA PHE A 50 8.76 -12.59 -5.03
C PHE A 50 9.67 -13.75 -5.47
N SER A 51 9.97 -13.89 -6.76
CA SER A 51 10.87 -14.96 -7.24
C SER A 51 12.31 -14.81 -6.73
N ARG A 52 12.71 -13.60 -6.30
CA ARG A 52 14.02 -13.32 -5.69
C ARG A 52 14.02 -13.43 -4.17
N GLY A 53 12.85 -13.63 -3.55
CA GLY A 53 12.68 -13.89 -2.13
C GLY A 53 12.94 -12.72 -1.18
N THR A 54 12.71 -12.98 0.10
CA THR A 54 12.70 -12.01 1.21
C THR A 54 13.93 -11.11 1.25
N ALA A 55 15.13 -11.65 1.01
CA ALA A 55 16.37 -10.87 1.08
C ALA A 55 16.38 -9.73 0.06
N LYS A 56 15.94 -9.97 -1.18
CA LYS A 56 15.88 -8.90 -2.18
C LYS A 56 14.76 -7.89 -1.88
N ILE A 57 13.63 -8.37 -1.40
CA ILE A 57 12.49 -7.52 -1.05
C ILE A 57 12.87 -6.58 0.09
N ALA A 58 13.47 -7.10 1.16
CA ALA A 58 13.96 -6.31 2.29
C ALA A 58 15.07 -5.33 1.88
N GLN A 59 15.95 -5.72 0.95
CA GLN A 59 16.94 -4.80 0.38
C GLN A 59 16.25 -3.58 -0.26
N LYS A 60 15.20 -3.79 -1.06
CA LYS A 60 14.46 -2.68 -1.68
C LYS A 60 13.83 -1.77 -0.62
N VAL A 61 13.18 -2.31 0.40
CA VAL A 61 12.65 -1.51 1.52
C VAL A 61 13.74 -0.62 2.15
N GLY A 62 14.94 -1.17 2.35
CA GLY A 62 16.08 -0.41 2.88
C GLY A 62 16.59 0.69 1.94
N GLU A 63 16.68 0.41 0.64
CA GLU A 63 17.05 1.38 -0.39
C GLU A 63 16.10 2.59 -0.38
N GLU A 64 14.79 2.35 -0.51
CA GLU A 64 13.78 3.43 -0.58
C GLU A 64 13.72 4.24 0.72
N ALA A 65 13.96 3.59 1.87
CA ALA A 65 14.00 4.29 3.15
C ALA A 65 15.18 5.27 3.24
N VAL A 66 16.34 4.88 2.73
CA VAL A 66 17.52 5.76 2.66
C VAL A 66 17.26 6.89 1.68
N GLU A 67 16.73 6.60 0.49
CA GLU A 67 16.40 7.59 -0.54
C GLU A 67 15.39 8.62 -0.01
N THR A 68 14.31 8.18 0.64
CA THR A 68 13.33 9.06 1.29
C THR A 68 13.97 10.04 2.28
N VAL A 69 14.86 9.55 3.15
CA VAL A 69 15.56 10.39 4.14
C VAL A 69 16.52 11.36 3.47
N LEU A 70 17.21 10.94 2.41
CA LEU A 70 18.10 11.81 1.64
C LEU A 70 17.33 12.96 0.98
N GLU A 71 16.17 12.69 0.39
CA GLU A 71 15.34 13.74 -0.22
C GLU A 71 14.75 14.70 0.81
N ALA A 72 14.41 14.19 2.00
CA ALA A 72 14.03 15.04 3.13
C ALA A 72 15.16 16.01 3.53
N VAL A 73 16.41 15.52 3.60
CA VAL A 73 17.59 16.34 3.91
C VAL A 73 17.86 17.37 2.80
N ARG A 74 17.62 17.01 1.54
CA ARG A 74 17.75 17.91 0.39
C ARG A 74 16.64 18.98 0.34
N GLY A 75 15.54 18.76 1.05
CA GLY A 75 14.36 19.62 1.01
C GLY A 75 13.53 19.46 -0.26
N ASP A 76 13.77 18.40 -1.04
CA ASP A 76 13.00 18.10 -2.24
C ASP A 76 11.74 17.33 -1.86
N LYS A 77 10.65 18.07 -1.64
CA LYS A 77 9.36 17.47 -1.26
C LYS A 77 8.76 16.57 -2.34
N ALA A 78 9.02 16.84 -3.62
CA ALA A 78 8.43 16.08 -4.72
C ALA A 78 9.15 14.74 -4.87
N ALA A 79 10.48 14.76 -4.80
CA ALA A 79 11.27 13.54 -4.76
C ALA A 79 10.95 12.73 -3.49
N MET A 80 10.94 13.37 -2.32
CA MET A 80 10.60 12.72 -1.05
C MET A 80 9.22 12.03 -1.09
N ALA A 81 8.22 12.65 -1.73
CA ALA A 81 6.90 12.03 -1.89
C ALA A 81 6.94 10.79 -2.80
N SER A 82 7.75 10.83 -3.87
CA SER A 82 7.96 9.68 -4.76
C SER A 82 8.65 8.53 -4.04
N GLU A 83 9.78 8.79 -3.37
CA GLU A 83 10.53 7.77 -2.60
C GLU A 83 9.68 7.20 -1.45
N SER A 84 8.84 8.04 -0.81
CA SER A 84 7.90 7.58 0.21
C SER A 84 6.86 6.62 -0.36
N ALA A 85 6.40 6.84 -1.59
CA ALA A 85 5.46 5.95 -2.26
C ALA A 85 6.11 4.61 -2.61
N ASP A 86 7.36 4.63 -3.08
CA ASP A 86 8.13 3.42 -3.39
C ASP A 86 8.46 2.63 -2.11
N LEU A 87 8.80 3.31 -1.02
CA LEU A 87 8.97 2.71 0.30
C LEU A 87 7.70 1.99 0.75
N LEU A 88 6.53 2.64 0.67
CA LEU A 88 5.25 2.04 1.04
C LEU A 88 4.91 0.85 0.15
N TYR A 89 5.14 0.95 -1.16
CA TYR A 89 4.95 -0.16 -2.10
C TYR A 89 5.82 -1.36 -1.72
N HIS A 90 7.13 -1.16 -1.53
CA HIS A 90 8.04 -2.23 -1.18
C HIS A 90 7.75 -2.82 0.21
N LEU A 91 7.23 -2.01 1.13
CA LEU A 91 6.74 -2.50 2.42
C LEU A 91 5.51 -3.41 2.26
N MET A 92 4.57 -3.09 1.37
CA MET A 92 3.44 -3.99 1.05
C MET A 92 3.92 -5.33 0.47
N VAL A 93 4.93 -5.30 -0.42
CA VAL A 93 5.54 -6.52 -0.98
C VAL A 93 6.20 -7.36 0.12
N LEU A 94 6.90 -6.71 1.06
CA LEU A 94 7.51 -7.41 2.19
C LEU A 94 6.47 -8.07 3.10
N TRP A 95 5.38 -7.38 3.41
CA TRP A 95 4.29 -7.94 4.21
C TRP A 95 3.62 -9.12 3.51
N ALA A 96 3.34 -8.98 2.21
CA ALA A 96 2.79 -10.05 1.39
C ALA A 96 3.73 -11.28 1.35
N ASP A 97 5.03 -11.08 1.23
CA ASP A 97 6.04 -12.15 1.26
C ASP A 97 6.04 -12.88 2.62
N ALA A 98 6.02 -12.10 3.71
CA ALA A 98 6.01 -12.60 5.09
C ALA A 98 4.67 -13.18 5.57
N GLY A 99 3.58 -13.00 4.80
CA GLY A 99 2.23 -13.39 5.22
C GLY A 99 1.64 -12.50 6.31
N LEU A 100 2.08 -11.25 6.40
CA LEU A 100 1.54 -10.22 7.29
C LEU A 100 0.47 -9.42 6.54
N GLU A 101 -0.71 -9.26 7.13
CA GLU A 101 -1.80 -8.48 6.55
C GLU A 101 -1.74 -7.00 7.01
N PRO A 102 -2.08 -6.02 6.13
CA PRO A 102 -2.07 -4.61 6.50
C PRO A 102 -2.90 -4.29 7.75
N ALA A 103 -4.05 -4.97 7.92
CA ALA A 103 -4.92 -4.80 9.09
C ALA A 103 -4.18 -5.03 10.41
N GLU A 104 -3.25 -5.99 10.46
CA GLU A 104 -2.45 -6.25 11.67
C GLU A 104 -1.54 -5.08 12.00
N VAL A 105 -1.04 -4.36 10.98
CA VAL A 105 -0.23 -3.15 11.16
C VAL A 105 -1.13 -1.97 11.52
N TRP A 106 -2.32 -1.86 10.93
CA TRP A 106 -3.27 -0.78 11.21
C TRP A 106 -3.73 -0.84 12.66
N ASP A 107 -3.96 -2.04 13.20
CA ASP A 107 -4.26 -2.23 14.63
C ASP A 107 -3.12 -1.70 15.53
N ARG A 108 -1.85 -1.89 15.13
CA ARG A 108 -0.71 -1.33 15.87
C ARG A 108 -0.60 0.18 15.75
N LEU A 109 -0.99 0.76 14.62
CA LEU A 109 -1.04 2.21 14.45
C LEU A 109 -2.19 2.82 15.24
N ALA A 110 -3.38 2.22 15.22
CA ALA A 110 -4.55 2.63 16.00
C ALA A 110 -4.26 2.60 17.51
N GLN A 111 -3.49 1.62 17.99
CA GLN A 111 -3.01 1.58 19.39
C GLN A 111 -2.13 2.79 19.76
N ARG A 112 -1.48 3.43 18.78
CA ARG A 112 -0.66 4.64 18.99
C ARG A 112 -1.47 5.92 18.81
N GLU A 113 -2.53 5.89 18.02
CA GLU A 113 -3.47 7.00 17.89
C GLU A 113 -4.16 7.27 19.24
N GLY A 114 -3.79 8.38 19.88
CA GLY A 114 -4.32 8.78 21.20
C GLY A 114 -3.33 8.67 22.35
N ILE A 115 -2.19 7.99 22.18
CA ILE A 115 -1.08 7.99 23.13
C ILE A 115 0.03 8.85 22.55
N SER A 116 0.26 10.04 23.11
CA SER A 116 1.42 10.84 22.66
C SER A 116 2.70 9.99 22.81
N GLY A 117 3.58 9.99 21.79
CA GLY A 117 4.82 9.20 21.82
C GLY A 117 5.76 9.54 22.99
N ILE A 118 5.51 10.66 23.69
CA ILE A 118 6.18 11.04 24.94
C ILE A 118 5.60 10.26 26.14
N ALA A 119 4.28 10.06 26.20
CA ALA A 119 3.61 9.28 27.24
C ALA A 119 3.95 7.78 27.15
N GLU A 120 3.97 7.21 25.93
CA GLU A 120 4.35 5.82 25.70
C GLU A 120 5.81 5.54 26.13
N LYS A 121 6.74 6.44 25.81
CA LYS A 121 8.15 6.36 26.22
C LYS A 121 8.35 6.44 27.74
N LYS A 122 7.49 7.16 28.47
CA LYS A 122 7.53 7.21 29.94
C LYS A 122 7.00 5.92 30.56
N ALA A 123 5.94 5.33 30.00
CA ALA A 123 5.34 4.09 30.52
C ALA A 123 6.23 2.84 30.37
N ARG A 124 7.10 2.79 29.34
CA ARG A 124 8.01 1.65 29.09
C ARG A 124 9.27 1.65 29.97
N LYS A 125 9.53 2.70 30.76
CA LYS A 125 10.70 2.83 31.65
C LYS A 125 10.38 2.57 33.13
N SER A 126 9.33 1.80 33.43
CA SER A 126 8.96 1.40 34.79
C SER A 126 8.78 -0.11 34.88
#